data_AF-A0A1G8QZ85-F1
#
_entry.id   AF-A0A1G8QZ85-F1
#
_cell.length_a   1.000
_cell.length_b   1.000
_cell.length_c   1.000
_cell.angle_alpha   90.00
_cell.angle_beta   90.00
_cell.angle_gamma   90.00
#
_symmetry.space_group_name_H-M   'P 1'
#
loop_
_entity.id
_entity.type
_entity.pdbx_description
1 polymer ?
#
loop_
_entity_poly.entity_id
_entity_poly.type
_entity_poly.pdbx_seq_one_letter_code
_entity_poly.pdbx_strand_id
1 'polypeptide(L)'
;MLLICLHKIAHMNVHFRLSFGNRFTSFFIAALLILTGCAEKSTIDQTPETKQSMQEEIQDEQTANSSADKQISHPEDTISATVTEVVDGDTIKVNMEGTEETIRLLLIDTPETVHPTEPEQPYGKEASAFAKEHLSVNKEVEIEIDTSIRDNYDRFLAYVWVEDEMYNKMILEEGLARVAYIIEPNTRYADEFRDIEEEAKEKEKGIWSEDGYVTDEGFHPDAVSNSAERNKENSPEHRDCENPHIKGNHSSNGDLIYHTPDGQYYDQTKAEEMFCTEQEAQESGYRKSQR
;
A
#
# COMPACT_ATOMS: atom_id res chain seq x y z
N MET A 1 13.41 -18.15 58.44
CA MET A 1 13.51 -16.79 59.02
C MET A 1 14.33 -15.96 58.05
N LEU A 2 13.80 -14.88 57.46
CA LEU A 2 13.46 -13.57 58.06
C LEU A 2 14.73 -12.81 58.55
N LEU A 3 14.92 -11.52 58.23
CA LEU A 3 14.23 -10.64 57.26
C LEU A 3 15.09 -9.40 56.89
N ILE A 4 14.80 -8.83 55.72
CA ILE A 4 15.08 -7.49 55.17
C ILE A 4 15.47 -6.38 56.19
N CYS A 5 16.51 -5.58 55.85
CA CYS A 5 16.56 -4.09 55.90
C CYS A 5 17.99 -3.55 55.62
N LEU A 6 18.25 -2.30 55.21
CA LEU A 6 17.65 -1.39 54.20
C LEU A 6 18.54 -0.11 54.13
N HIS A 7 18.77 0.50 52.95
CA HIS A 7 19.08 1.96 52.77
C HIS A 7 20.42 2.53 53.36
N LYS A 8 20.98 3.68 52.93
CA LYS A 8 20.98 4.45 51.65
C LYS A 8 22.12 5.51 51.66
N ILE A 9 22.48 6.04 50.48
CA ILE A 9 23.13 7.35 50.19
C ILE A 9 24.56 7.64 50.71
N ALA A 10 25.44 8.00 49.77
CA ALA A 10 26.37 9.13 49.89
C ALA A 10 26.63 9.74 48.50
N HIS A 11 26.52 11.06 48.34
CA HIS A 11 26.91 11.80 47.12
C HIS A 11 28.33 12.36 47.29
N MET A 12 29.13 12.47 46.21
CA MET A 12 29.84 13.74 45.95
C MET A 12 30.35 13.92 44.50
N ASN A 13 30.44 15.18 44.11
CA ASN A 13 30.78 15.67 42.77
C ASN A 13 32.27 15.50 42.41
N VAL A 14 32.56 15.41 41.10
CA VAL A 14 33.63 16.21 40.47
C VAL A 14 33.11 16.74 39.12
N HIS A 15 33.28 18.05 38.86
CA HIS A 15 33.03 18.63 37.53
C HIS A 15 34.24 18.39 36.62
N PHE A 16 34.01 18.09 35.34
CA PHE A 16 35.02 18.30 34.31
C PHE A 16 34.45 19.12 33.14
N ARG A 17 34.79 20.41 33.12
CA ARG A 17 34.67 21.30 31.95
C ARG A 17 36.08 21.68 31.53
N LEU A 18 36.48 21.32 30.32
CA LEU A 18 37.54 22.03 29.62
C LEU A 18 37.09 22.29 28.19
N SER A 19 37.16 23.56 27.79
CA SER A 19 36.96 24.00 26.41
C SER A 19 38.32 24.08 25.74
N PHE A 20 38.42 23.58 24.52
CA PHE A 20 39.47 23.96 23.60
C PHE A 20 38.90 24.01 22.18
N GLY A 21 38.91 25.18 21.59
CA GLY A 21 38.74 25.34 20.15
C GLY A 21 39.94 26.10 19.60
N ASN A 22 40.35 25.81 18.37
CA ASN A 22 40.91 26.85 17.53
C ASN A 22 40.69 26.57 16.04
N ARG A 23 40.78 27.62 15.23
CA ARG A 23 40.53 27.62 13.78
C ARG A 23 41.84 27.94 13.05
N PHE A 24 42.33 27.08 12.17
CA PHE A 24 43.40 27.37 11.20
C PHE A 24 43.12 26.57 9.91
N THR A 25 42.39 27.14 8.95
CA THR A 25 42.87 27.88 7.75
C THR A 25 43.53 27.02 6.69
N SER A 26 42.95 27.04 5.48
CA SER A 26 43.47 26.41 4.26
C SER A 26 44.82 26.98 3.82
N PHE A 27 45.63 26.15 3.14
CA PHE A 27 46.62 26.63 2.18
C PHE A 27 46.63 25.74 0.93
N PHE A 28 46.41 26.36 -0.23
CA PHE A 28 46.78 25.80 -1.53
C PHE A 28 48.30 25.86 -1.68
N ILE A 29 48.89 24.88 -2.36
CA ILE A 29 50.00 25.04 -3.30
C ILE A 29 49.99 23.84 -4.26
N ALA A 30 50.11 24.10 -5.55
CA ALA A 30 50.35 23.09 -6.58
C ALA A 30 51.77 23.27 -7.12
N ALA A 31 52.45 22.17 -7.46
CA ALA A 31 53.75 22.15 -8.11
C ALA A 31 53.77 21.02 -9.16
N LEU A 32 54.57 21.18 -10.22
CA LEU A 32 54.32 20.55 -11.52
C LEU A 32 55.61 20.06 -12.19
N LEU A 33 55.58 18.82 -12.73
CA LEU A 33 56.49 18.20 -13.74
C LEU A 33 58.02 18.24 -13.54
N ILE A 34 58.70 17.07 -13.61
CA ILE A 34 59.85 16.81 -14.52
C ILE A 34 59.87 15.32 -14.99
N LEU A 35 59.59 15.14 -16.29
CA LEU A 35 60.19 14.26 -17.32
C LEU A 35 60.90 12.89 -17.05
N THR A 36 60.43 11.88 -17.81
CA THR A 36 61.16 10.89 -18.67
C THR A 36 62.03 9.72 -18.13
N GLY A 37 61.82 8.54 -18.75
CA GLY A 37 62.74 7.39 -18.85
C GLY A 37 62.20 6.31 -19.83
N CYS A 38 63.04 5.62 -20.62
CA CYS A 38 62.64 4.67 -21.67
C CYS A 38 63.68 3.53 -21.94
N ALA A 39 63.25 2.45 -22.60
CA ALA A 39 64.04 1.30 -23.10
C ALA A 39 64.61 0.33 -22.01
N GLU A 40 65.04 -0.92 -22.30
CA GLU A 40 65.34 -1.59 -23.58
C GLU A 40 64.90 -3.10 -23.66
N LYS A 41 65.51 -3.95 -24.50
CA LYS A 41 64.88 -5.13 -25.14
C LYS A 41 65.83 -6.29 -25.54
N SER A 42 65.40 -7.55 -25.38
CA SER A 42 65.91 -8.78 -26.04
C SER A 42 64.82 -9.88 -25.94
N THR A 43 64.35 -10.67 -26.93
CA THR A 43 64.95 -11.50 -28.02
C THR A 43 65.81 -12.66 -27.45
N ILE A 44 65.74 -13.96 -27.83
CA ILE A 44 65.21 -14.77 -28.98
C ILE A 44 64.59 -16.10 -28.40
N ASP A 45 64.11 -17.20 -29.04
CA ASP A 45 64.05 -17.75 -30.42
C ASP A 45 62.88 -18.80 -30.66
N GLN A 46 63.06 -19.71 -31.64
CA GLN A 46 62.13 -20.66 -32.33
C GLN A 46 61.77 -22.05 -31.69
N THR A 47 60.49 -22.47 -31.88
CA THR A 47 59.86 -23.78 -32.32
C THR A 47 60.56 -25.17 -32.22
N PRO A 48 59.86 -26.35 -32.43
CA PRO A 48 58.42 -26.66 -32.62
C PRO A 48 57.88 -27.93 -31.84
N GLU A 49 56.64 -28.36 -32.19
CA GLU A 49 55.92 -29.63 -31.83
C GLU A 49 55.45 -29.76 -30.36
N THR A 50 54.25 -30.30 -30.02
CA THR A 50 53.48 -31.39 -30.65
C THR A 50 51.96 -31.14 -30.69
N LYS A 51 51.28 -31.85 -31.60
CA LYS A 51 49.82 -31.88 -31.84
C LYS A 51 48.96 -32.12 -30.59
N GLN A 52 47.84 -31.41 -30.49
CA GLN A 52 46.53 -32.07 -30.67
C GLN A 52 45.48 -31.08 -31.18
N SER A 53 44.44 -31.58 -31.86
CA SER A 53 43.40 -30.79 -32.51
C SER A 53 42.05 -31.11 -31.87
N MET A 54 41.27 -30.07 -31.58
CA MET A 54 39.82 -30.12 -31.39
C MET A 54 39.21 -28.99 -32.23
N GLN A 55 38.03 -29.23 -32.79
CA GLN A 55 37.39 -28.32 -33.73
C GLN A 55 36.53 -27.28 -33.02
N GLU A 56 36.56 -26.06 -33.55
CA GLU A 56 35.43 -25.13 -33.44
C GLU A 56 34.28 -25.65 -34.29
N GLU A 57 33.03 -25.48 -33.83
CA GLU A 57 32.01 -24.78 -34.63
C GLU A 57 30.83 -24.36 -33.76
N ILE A 58 30.31 -23.16 -34.02
CA ILE A 58 28.98 -22.64 -33.65
C ILE A 58 28.68 -22.58 -32.14
N GLN A 59 28.96 -21.41 -31.54
CA GLN A 59 28.09 -20.87 -30.49
C GLN A 59 26.84 -20.29 -31.17
N ASP A 60 25.65 -20.65 -30.67
CA ASP A 60 24.40 -20.02 -31.07
C ASP A 60 24.00 -18.99 -29.99
N GLU A 61 23.80 -17.73 -30.37
CA GLU A 61 23.42 -16.67 -29.44
C GLU A 61 21.92 -16.75 -29.10
N GLN A 62 21.58 -17.45 -28.03
CA GLN A 62 20.26 -17.33 -27.39
C GLN A 62 20.26 -16.27 -26.28
N THR A 63 20.57 -15.04 -26.68
CA THR A 63 20.40 -13.84 -25.85
C THR A 63 18.92 -13.46 -25.81
N ALA A 64 18.13 -14.19 -25.01
CA ALA A 64 16.67 -14.04 -24.92
C ALA A 64 16.18 -13.92 -23.47
N ASN A 65 15.58 -12.77 -23.15
CA ASN A 65 14.75 -12.46 -21.98
C ASN A 65 15.08 -13.15 -20.64
N SER A 66 16.07 -12.59 -19.91
CA SER A 66 16.07 -12.64 -18.44
C SER A 66 15.09 -11.59 -17.89
N SER A 67 13.79 -11.83 -18.06
CA SER A 67 12.71 -10.95 -17.61
C SER A 67 11.50 -11.77 -17.13
N ALA A 68 11.76 -12.74 -16.25
CA ALA A 68 10.77 -13.58 -15.61
C ALA A 68 11.28 -13.95 -14.20
N ASP A 69 10.38 -13.87 -13.21
CA ASP A 69 10.55 -14.37 -11.84
C ASP A 69 11.75 -13.82 -11.03
N LYS A 70 11.73 -12.51 -10.74
CA LYS A 70 12.39 -11.96 -9.53
C LYS A 70 11.46 -12.15 -8.32
N GLN A 71 11.21 -13.41 -7.94
CA GLN A 71 10.41 -13.72 -6.75
C GLN A 71 11.05 -13.10 -5.49
N ILE A 72 10.23 -12.47 -4.64
CA ILE A 72 10.69 -11.96 -3.34
C ILE A 72 10.86 -13.16 -2.40
N SER A 73 12.11 -13.55 -2.15
CA SER A 73 12.47 -14.63 -1.22
C SER A 73 12.57 -14.14 0.23
N HIS A 74 12.21 -14.99 1.20
CA HIS A 74 12.35 -14.69 2.62
C HIS A 74 13.81 -14.31 2.98
N PRO A 75 14.05 -13.26 3.78
CA PRO A 75 15.38 -12.84 4.23
C PRO A 75 15.95 -13.76 5.32
N GLU A 76 17.27 -13.73 5.51
CA GLU A 76 17.98 -14.47 6.56
C GLU A 76 18.15 -13.64 7.86
N ASP A 77 18.06 -12.30 7.78
CA ASP A 77 18.26 -11.36 8.89
C ASP A 77 16.92 -10.70 9.30
N THR A 78 16.18 -11.37 10.19
CA THR A 78 14.85 -10.97 10.70
C THR A 78 14.83 -10.77 12.22
N ILE A 79 13.76 -10.19 12.75
CA ILE A 79 13.43 -10.22 14.19
C ILE A 79 12.08 -10.91 14.39
N SER A 80 12.06 -12.04 15.09
CA SER A 80 10.82 -12.75 15.44
C SER A 80 9.96 -11.94 16.43
N ALA A 81 8.65 -11.88 16.19
CA ALA A 81 7.70 -11.15 17.02
C ALA A 81 6.32 -11.83 17.07
N THR A 82 5.55 -11.59 18.13
CA THR A 82 4.17 -12.08 18.27
C THR A 82 3.17 -10.93 18.09
N VAL A 83 2.18 -11.04 17.21
CA VAL A 83 1.17 -9.96 17.03
C VAL A 83 0.28 -9.81 18.27
N THR A 84 0.20 -8.60 18.83
CA THR A 84 -0.66 -8.27 20.00
C THR A 84 -1.96 -7.55 19.60
N GLU A 85 -1.96 -6.77 18.51
CA GLU A 85 -3.12 -6.04 18.02
C GLU A 85 -3.01 -5.79 16.51
N VAL A 86 -4.14 -5.83 15.79
CA VAL A 86 -4.25 -5.35 14.40
C VAL A 86 -5.11 -4.11 14.41
N VAL A 87 -4.51 -2.95 14.12
CA VAL A 87 -5.18 -1.65 14.21
C VAL A 87 -6.05 -1.46 12.97
N ASP A 88 -5.42 -1.48 11.80
CA ASP A 88 -6.01 -1.26 10.48
C ASP A 88 -5.41 -2.27 9.46
N GLY A 89 -5.28 -1.90 8.17
CA GLY A 89 -4.72 -2.76 7.13
C GLY A 89 -3.19 -2.74 7.03
N ASP A 90 -2.53 -1.69 7.52
CA ASP A 90 -1.08 -1.43 7.39
C ASP A 90 -0.36 -1.08 8.70
N THR A 91 -1.07 -1.06 9.82
CA THR A 91 -0.54 -0.83 11.17
C THR A 91 -0.94 -1.96 12.12
N ILE A 92 0.07 -2.57 12.75
CA ILE A 92 -0.09 -3.62 13.76
C ILE A 92 0.69 -3.26 15.03
N LYS A 93 0.38 -3.94 16.13
CA LYS A 93 1.25 -3.99 17.32
C LYS A 93 1.76 -5.40 17.51
N VAL A 94 3.02 -5.49 17.94
CA VAL A 94 3.72 -6.75 18.15
C VAL A 94 4.47 -6.73 19.47
N ASN A 95 4.71 -7.91 20.04
CA ASN A 95 5.69 -8.10 21.10
C ASN A 95 7.03 -8.50 20.48
N MET A 96 8.03 -7.64 20.61
CA MET A 96 9.43 -7.88 20.22
C MET A 96 10.28 -7.98 21.49
N GLU A 97 10.81 -9.17 21.77
CA GLU A 97 11.65 -9.47 22.95
C GLU A 97 11.05 -9.04 24.32
N GLY A 98 9.72 -9.00 24.45
CA GLY A 98 9.03 -8.54 25.66
C GLY A 98 8.60 -7.07 25.65
N THR A 99 9.01 -6.29 24.65
CA THR A 99 8.59 -4.89 24.42
C THR A 99 7.39 -4.87 23.46
N GLU A 100 6.37 -4.05 23.72
CA GLU A 100 5.31 -3.80 22.74
C GLU A 100 5.72 -2.65 21.80
N GLU A 101 5.69 -2.92 20.49
CA GLU A 101 6.05 -1.99 19.42
C GLU A 101 4.88 -1.83 18.45
N THR A 102 4.68 -0.61 17.93
CA THR A 102 3.71 -0.37 16.85
C THR A 102 4.45 -0.32 15.52
N ILE A 103 4.16 -1.28 14.64
CA ILE A 103 4.74 -1.37 13.31
C ILE A 103 3.84 -0.62 12.32
N ARG A 104 4.40 0.33 11.57
CA ARG A 104 3.80 0.80 10.31
C ARG A 104 4.48 0.08 9.18
N LEU A 105 3.70 -0.67 8.40
CA LEU A 105 4.22 -1.48 7.30
C LEU A 105 4.79 -0.59 6.20
N LEU A 106 5.96 -0.94 5.68
CA LEU A 106 6.67 -0.17 4.68
C LEU A 106 6.05 -0.29 3.28
N LEU A 107 6.17 0.81 2.53
CA LEU A 107 5.81 0.98 1.12
C LEU A 107 4.32 0.78 0.75
N ILE A 108 3.44 0.51 1.72
CA ILE A 108 1.99 0.32 1.50
C ILE A 108 1.14 1.37 2.24
N ASP A 109 -0.09 1.56 1.79
CA ASP A 109 -1.10 2.43 2.40
C ASP A 109 -2.50 1.84 2.14
N THR A 110 -3.33 1.76 3.18
CA THR A 110 -4.64 1.10 3.15
C THR A 110 -5.78 2.08 3.46
N PRO A 111 -7.01 1.85 2.98
CA PRO A 111 -8.12 2.74 3.27
C PRO A 111 -8.46 2.77 4.76
N GLU A 112 -8.58 3.99 5.30
CA GLU A 112 -8.70 4.23 6.73
C GLU A 112 -10.05 3.75 7.32
N THR A 113 -10.02 3.19 8.53
CA THR A 113 -11.19 2.71 9.28
C THR A 113 -11.32 3.28 10.69
N VAL A 114 -10.27 3.89 11.25
CA VAL A 114 -10.21 4.31 12.67
C VAL A 114 -9.83 5.80 12.80
N HIS A 115 -10.35 6.67 11.93
CA HIS A 115 -10.14 8.11 12.08
C HIS A 115 -11.13 8.77 13.07
N PRO A 116 -10.70 9.66 14.01
CA PRO A 116 -11.60 10.27 15.00
C PRO A 116 -12.67 11.23 14.45
N THR A 117 -12.54 11.70 13.20
CA THR A 117 -13.42 12.73 12.62
C THR A 117 -13.89 12.46 11.19
N GLU A 118 -13.48 11.35 10.57
CA GLU A 118 -13.82 11.01 9.18
C GLU A 118 -14.54 9.65 9.14
N PRO A 119 -15.40 9.41 8.12
CA PRO A 119 -16.06 8.11 7.97
C PRO A 119 -15.04 7.03 7.58
N GLU A 120 -15.39 5.77 7.85
CA GLU A 120 -14.68 4.61 7.32
C GLU A 120 -14.64 4.69 5.79
N GLN A 121 -13.46 4.52 5.20
CA GLN A 121 -13.27 4.58 3.75
C GLN A 121 -13.72 3.26 3.06
N PRO A 122 -14.14 3.30 1.78
CA PRO A 122 -14.38 2.10 0.97
C PRO A 122 -13.19 1.12 1.03
N TYR A 123 -13.44 -0.19 1.00
CA TYR A 123 -12.43 -1.25 1.11
C TYR A 123 -11.60 -1.29 2.41
N GLY A 124 -11.75 -0.32 3.33
CA GLY A 124 -10.98 -0.29 4.58
C GLY A 124 -11.33 -1.43 5.54
N LYS A 125 -12.61 -1.86 5.56
CA LYS A 125 -13.04 -3.03 6.35
C LYS A 125 -12.48 -4.32 5.78
N GLU A 126 -12.37 -4.39 4.47
CA GLU A 126 -11.86 -5.50 3.69
C GLU A 126 -10.35 -5.65 3.92
N ALA A 127 -9.58 -4.56 3.80
CA ALA A 127 -8.17 -4.48 4.19
C ALA A 127 -7.95 -4.85 5.68
N SER A 128 -8.78 -4.30 6.57
CA SER A 128 -8.74 -4.59 8.00
C SER A 128 -9.14 -6.03 8.37
N ALA A 129 -9.94 -6.70 7.54
CA ALA A 129 -10.31 -8.11 7.71
C ALA A 129 -9.18 -9.02 7.19
N PHE A 130 -8.61 -8.69 6.04
CA PHE A 130 -7.43 -9.37 5.47
C PHE A 130 -6.25 -9.34 6.43
N ALA A 131 -5.98 -8.19 7.05
CA ALA A 131 -5.01 -8.03 8.13
C ALA A 131 -5.31 -8.95 9.33
N LYS A 132 -6.57 -9.01 9.78
CA LYS A 132 -6.98 -9.81 10.94
C LYS A 132 -6.99 -11.32 10.67
N GLU A 133 -7.05 -11.75 9.42
CA GLU A 133 -6.87 -13.13 8.97
C GLU A 133 -5.38 -13.52 8.93
N HIS A 134 -4.56 -12.75 8.22
CA HIS A 134 -3.15 -13.08 7.97
C HIS A 134 -2.21 -12.75 9.15
N LEU A 135 -2.55 -11.74 9.96
CA LEU A 135 -1.79 -11.24 11.11
C LEU A 135 -2.60 -11.36 12.41
N SER A 136 -3.32 -12.47 12.60
CA SER A 136 -4.18 -12.68 13.77
C SER A 136 -3.44 -12.59 15.12
N VAL A 137 -4.14 -12.16 16.18
CA VAL A 137 -3.53 -11.94 17.51
C VAL A 137 -3.00 -13.27 18.09
N ASN A 138 -1.78 -13.23 18.65
CA ASN A 138 -0.94 -14.36 19.04
C ASN A 138 -0.33 -15.17 17.87
N LYS A 139 -0.35 -14.65 16.64
CA LYS A 139 0.42 -15.24 15.53
C LYS A 139 1.87 -14.77 15.60
N GLU A 140 2.80 -15.70 15.38
CA GLU A 140 4.22 -15.41 15.21
C GLU A 140 4.44 -14.85 13.80
N VAL A 141 5.26 -13.80 13.69
CA VAL A 141 5.63 -13.11 12.46
C VAL A 141 7.11 -12.73 12.51
N GLU A 142 7.69 -12.49 11.35
CA GLU A 142 9.09 -12.05 11.23
C GLU A 142 9.17 -10.62 10.70
N ILE A 143 9.89 -9.76 11.42
CA ILE A 143 9.99 -8.32 11.17
C ILE A 143 11.29 -8.06 10.42
N GLU A 144 11.18 -7.69 9.14
CA GLU A 144 12.31 -7.29 8.29
C GLU A 144 12.45 -5.76 8.28
N ILE A 145 13.58 -5.26 8.75
CA ILE A 145 13.84 -3.81 8.79
C ILE A 145 14.51 -3.37 7.49
N ASP A 146 14.12 -2.19 7.00
CA ASP A 146 14.89 -1.48 5.97
C ASP A 146 16.02 -0.61 6.59
N THR A 147 16.48 0.43 5.91
CA THR A 147 17.65 1.22 6.35
C THR A 147 17.34 2.18 7.51
N SER A 148 16.11 2.67 7.64
CA SER A 148 15.61 3.53 8.73
C SER A 148 14.55 2.81 9.56
N ILE A 149 14.76 2.78 10.89
CA ILE A 149 14.02 1.92 11.82
C ILE A 149 12.69 2.53 12.29
N ARG A 150 12.55 3.86 12.34
CA ARG A 150 11.33 4.54 12.83
C ARG A 150 10.96 5.78 12.03
N ASP A 151 9.68 6.14 12.09
CA ASP A 151 9.13 7.38 11.54
C ASP A 151 9.11 8.54 12.56
N ASN A 152 8.58 9.70 12.15
CA ASN A 152 8.45 10.90 13.01
C ASN A 152 7.40 10.78 14.12
N TYR A 153 6.63 9.68 14.16
CA TYR A 153 5.62 9.36 15.16
C TYR A 153 6.10 8.25 16.13
N ASP A 154 7.39 7.89 16.06
CA ASP A 154 8.05 6.81 16.82
C ASP A 154 7.52 5.39 16.48
N ARG A 155 6.76 5.23 15.38
CA ARG A 155 6.35 3.91 14.88
C ARG A 155 7.54 3.21 14.24
N PHE A 156 7.63 1.91 14.44
CA PHE A 156 8.64 1.04 13.84
C PHE A 156 8.34 0.80 12.36
N LEU A 157 9.36 0.81 11.50
CA LEU A 157 9.22 0.68 10.05
C LEU A 157 9.79 -0.67 9.58
N ALA A 158 8.94 -1.52 9.02
CA ALA A 158 9.31 -2.86 8.60
C ALA A 158 8.44 -3.42 7.46
N TYR A 159 8.94 -4.44 6.79
CA TYR A 159 8.12 -5.43 6.07
C TYR A 159 7.79 -6.57 7.02
N VAL A 160 6.58 -7.14 6.92
CA VAL A 160 6.12 -8.21 7.84
C VAL A 160 5.97 -9.52 7.08
N TRP A 161 6.64 -10.55 7.58
CA TRP A 161 6.65 -11.89 7.02
C TRP A 161 5.84 -12.86 7.88
N VAL A 162 5.16 -13.78 7.20
CA VAL A 162 4.20 -14.74 7.74
C VAL A 162 4.55 -16.11 7.15
N GLU A 163 5.33 -16.90 7.89
CA GLU A 163 6.05 -18.04 7.31
C GLU A 163 6.86 -17.53 6.08
N ASP A 164 6.93 -18.26 4.97
CA ASP A 164 7.70 -17.84 3.78
C ASP A 164 7.04 -16.67 2.98
N GLU A 165 5.92 -16.08 3.41
CA GLU A 165 5.14 -15.10 2.65
C GLU A 165 5.14 -13.68 3.26
N MET A 166 5.53 -12.66 2.48
CA MET A 166 5.50 -11.26 2.92
C MET A 166 4.09 -10.68 2.82
N TYR A 167 3.52 -10.25 3.94
CA TYR A 167 2.17 -9.68 4.01
C TYR A 167 2.01 -8.39 3.19
N ASN A 168 3.04 -7.52 3.16
CA ASN A 168 3.01 -6.28 2.36
C ASN A 168 2.77 -6.58 0.87
N LYS A 169 3.31 -7.68 0.35
CA LYS A 169 3.03 -8.19 -1.00
C LYS A 169 1.60 -8.75 -1.10
N MET A 170 1.18 -9.60 -0.15
CA MET A 170 -0.14 -10.23 -0.17
C MET A 170 -1.31 -9.22 -0.25
N ILE A 171 -1.25 -8.12 0.51
CA ILE A 171 -2.32 -7.10 0.53
C ILE A 171 -2.34 -6.22 -0.74
N LEU A 172 -1.18 -6.02 -1.40
CA LEU A 172 -1.11 -5.40 -2.72
C LEU A 172 -1.67 -6.34 -3.80
N GLU A 173 -1.34 -7.64 -3.75
CA GLU A 173 -1.83 -8.64 -4.69
C GLU A 173 -3.35 -8.78 -4.71
N GLU A 174 -4.03 -8.59 -3.57
CA GLU A 174 -5.49 -8.55 -3.47
C GLU A 174 -6.12 -7.18 -3.78
N GLY A 175 -5.32 -6.14 -4.06
CA GLY A 175 -5.82 -4.79 -4.35
C GLY A 175 -6.50 -4.15 -3.15
N LEU A 176 -6.00 -4.39 -1.94
CA LEU A 176 -6.51 -3.80 -0.68
C LEU A 176 -5.56 -2.73 -0.10
N ALA A 177 -4.40 -2.54 -0.73
CA ALA A 177 -3.46 -1.46 -0.46
C ALA A 177 -2.98 -0.80 -1.77
N ARG A 178 -2.50 0.44 -1.67
CA ARG A 178 -1.73 1.16 -2.70
C ARG A 178 -0.25 1.25 -2.30
N VAL A 179 0.64 1.45 -3.26
CA VAL A 179 2.06 1.72 -3.01
C VAL A 179 2.22 3.18 -2.64
N ALA A 180 2.84 3.45 -1.49
CA ALA A 180 2.92 4.78 -0.91
C ALA A 180 4.16 4.97 -0.03
N TYR A 181 4.41 6.20 0.42
CA TYR A 181 5.48 6.55 1.36
C TYR A 181 6.87 6.01 0.99
N ILE A 182 7.18 5.96 -0.31
CA ILE A 182 8.50 5.62 -0.84
C ILE A 182 9.49 6.73 -0.45
N ILE A 183 10.14 6.58 0.70
CA ILE A 183 10.97 7.60 1.34
C ILE A 183 12.36 7.03 1.56
N GLU A 184 13.32 7.54 0.79
CA GLU A 184 14.75 7.26 0.96
C GLU A 184 15.18 7.41 2.43
N PRO A 185 15.89 6.43 3.03
CA PRO A 185 16.53 5.27 2.41
C PRO A 185 15.71 3.95 2.44
N ASN A 186 14.40 4.00 2.72
CA ASN A 186 13.55 2.81 2.79
C ASN A 186 12.83 2.61 1.45
N THR A 187 13.46 1.87 0.54
CA THR A 187 13.00 1.68 -0.85
C THR A 187 13.21 0.24 -1.38
N ARG A 188 13.58 -0.73 -0.52
CA ARG A 188 14.05 -2.08 -0.89
C ARG A 188 13.21 -2.84 -1.92
N TYR A 189 11.88 -2.78 -1.79
CA TYR A 189 10.92 -3.49 -2.64
C TYR A 189 10.04 -2.55 -3.47
N ALA A 190 10.47 -1.29 -3.65
CA ALA A 190 9.64 -0.23 -4.24
C ALA A 190 9.37 -0.40 -5.74
N ASP A 191 10.14 -1.22 -6.45
CA ASP A 191 9.88 -1.54 -7.87
C ASP A 191 8.99 -2.78 -7.98
N GLU A 192 9.28 -3.84 -7.22
CA GLU A 192 8.45 -5.05 -7.18
C GLU A 192 7.01 -4.76 -6.72
N PHE A 193 6.85 -3.89 -5.73
CA PHE A 193 5.52 -3.50 -5.25
C PHE A 193 4.73 -2.72 -6.31
N ARG A 194 5.40 -1.95 -7.19
CA ARG A 194 4.74 -1.28 -8.33
C ARG A 194 4.28 -2.27 -9.39
N ASP A 195 5.11 -3.26 -9.70
CA ASP A 195 4.75 -4.33 -10.65
C ASP A 195 3.52 -5.11 -10.12
N ILE A 196 3.50 -5.44 -8.83
CA ILE A 196 2.35 -6.09 -8.15
C ILE A 196 1.10 -5.17 -8.18
N GLU A 197 1.27 -3.88 -7.91
CA GLU A 197 0.16 -2.91 -7.92
C GLU A 197 -0.45 -2.73 -9.32
N GLU A 198 0.39 -2.66 -10.35
CA GLU A 198 -0.08 -2.59 -11.74
C GLU A 198 -0.81 -3.89 -12.14
N GLU A 199 -0.30 -5.04 -11.72
CA GLU A 199 -1.00 -6.33 -11.85
C GLU A 199 -2.34 -6.39 -11.08
N ALA A 200 -2.54 -5.58 -10.03
CA ALA A 200 -3.82 -5.46 -9.32
C ALA A 200 -4.78 -4.49 -10.02
N LYS A 201 -4.26 -3.40 -10.62
CA LYS A 201 -5.01 -2.46 -11.47
C LYS A 201 -5.52 -3.10 -12.75
N GLU A 202 -4.67 -3.82 -13.49
CA GLU A 202 -5.06 -4.52 -14.72
C GLU A 202 -6.18 -5.56 -14.50
N LYS A 203 -6.35 -6.03 -13.26
CA LYS A 203 -7.36 -7.01 -12.84
C LYS A 203 -8.55 -6.38 -12.12
N GLU A 204 -8.62 -5.05 -12.05
CA GLU A 204 -9.67 -4.27 -11.38
C GLU A 204 -9.93 -4.76 -9.94
N LYS A 205 -8.87 -5.12 -9.20
CA LYS A 205 -8.98 -5.71 -7.85
C LYS A 205 -9.25 -4.66 -6.76
N GLY A 206 -10.25 -4.92 -5.91
CA GLY A 206 -10.49 -4.17 -4.67
C GLY A 206 -10.59 -2.66 -4.91
N ILE A 207 -9.67 -1.89 -4.34
CA ILE A 207 -9.60 -0.42 -4.48
C ILE A 207 -9.49 0.04 -5.95
N TRP A 208 -8.99 -0.82 -6.85
CA TRP A 208 -8.81 -0.52 -8.27
C TRP A 208 -10.06 -0.78 -9.12
N SER A 209 -11.16 -1.27 -8.54
CA SER A 209 -12.45 -1.42 -9.23
C SER A 209 -13.26 -0.12 -9.34
N GLU A 210 -12.84 0.96 -8.68
CA GLU A 210 -13.57 2.24 -8.60
C GLU A 210 -12.79 3.39 -9.26
N ASP A 211 -13.28 3.88 -10.41
CA ASP A 211 -12.67 4.98 -11.18
C ASP A 211 -12.46 6.25 -10.33
N GLY A 212 -11.20 6.66 -10.21
CA GLY A 212 -10.79 7.85 -9.46
C GLY A 212 -10.75 7.67 -7.94
N TYR A 213 -11.02 6.48 -7.40
CA TYR A 213 -10.96 6.26 -5.94
C TYR A 213 -9.53 6.34 -5.38
N VAL A 214 -8.53 5.90 -6.15
CA VAL A 214 -7.12 5.90 -5.73
C VAL A 214 -6.30 6.84 -6.62
N THR A 215 -5.41 7.62 -6.01
CA THR A 215 -4.55 8.59 -6.69
C THR A 215 -3.14 8.65 -6.06
N ASP A 216 -2.24 9.42 -6.68
CA ASP A 216 -0.95 9.81 -6.08
C ASP A 216 -1.11 10.52 -4.72
N GLU A 217 -2.19 11.27 -4.51
CA GLU A 217 -2.44 12.04 -3.28
C GLU A 217 -3.03 11.19 -2.15
N GLY A 218 -3.86 10.18 -2.46
CA GLY A 218 -4.54 9.35 -1.47
C GLY A 218 -5.79 8.65 -2.00
N PHE A 219 -6.64 8.23 -1.06
CA PHE A 219 -7.98 7.70 -1.31
C PHE A 219 -9.02 8.83 -1.36
N HIS A 220 -9.89 8.82 -2.37
CA HIS A 220 -10.93 9.84 -2.61
C HIS A 220 -12.31 9.18 -2.52
N PRO A 221 -12.88 8.99 -1.31
CA PRO A 221 -14.15 8.27 -1.13
C PRO A 221 -15.33 8.87 -1.91
N ASP A 222 -15.27 10.16 -2.23
CA ASP A 222 -16.25 10.84 -3.10
C ASP A 222 -16.28 10.28 -4.54
N ALA A 223 -15.24 9.61 -5.03
CA ALA A 223 -15.26 8.98 -6.34
C ALA A 223 -16.26 7.83 -6.42
N VAL A 224 -16.36 7.04 -5.34
CA VAL A 224 -17.23 5.85 -5.21
C VAL A 224 -18.70 6.24 -5.02
N SER A 225 -18.99 7.31 -4.28
CA SER A 225 -20.35 7.85 -4.22
C SER A 225 -20.80 8.37 -5.59
N ASN A 226 -19.90 9.04 -6.32
CA ASN A 226 -20.16 9.52 -7.68
C ASN A 226 -20.13 8.39 -8.75
N SER A 227 -19.56 7.20 -8.51
CA SER A 227 -19.67 6.07 -9.44
C SER A 227 -21.05 5.44 -9.37
N ALA A 228 -21.60 5.26 -8.16
CA ALA A 228 -22.97 4.81 -7.93
C ALA A 228 -24.03 5.75 -8.55
N GLU A 229 -23.79 7.06 -8.57
CA GLU A 229 -24.67 8.03 -9.24
C GLU A 229 -24.47 8.06 -10.78
N ARG A 230 -23.23 8.08 -11.29
CA ARG A 230 -22.93 7.98 -12.74
C ARG A 230 -23.43 6.67 -13.37
N ASN A 231 -23.52 5.59 -12.61
CA ASN A 231 -24.09 4.31 -13.06
C ASN A 231 -25.63 4.28 -13.10
N LYS A 232 -26.32 5.22 -12.42
CA LYS A 232 -27.74 5.49 -12.71
C LYS A 232 -27.90 6.23 -14.02
N GLU A 233 -27.02 7.19 -14.29
CA GLU A 233 -27.05 8.04 -15.50
C GLU A 233 -26.67 7.26 -16.78
N ASN A 234 -25.85 6.20 -16.68
CA ASN A 234 -25.46 5.31 -17.79
C ASN A 234 -26.19 3.96 -17.82
N SER A 235 -27.19 3.74 -16.96
CA SER A 235 -28.09 2.58 -17.11
C SER A 235 -28.91 2.72 -18.40
N PRO A 236 -29.06 1.67 -19.24
CA PRO A 236 -29.80 1.75 -20.50
C PRO A 236 -31.31 1.98 -20.36
N GLU A 237 -31.82 2.08 -19.12
CA GLU A 237 -33.23 2.23 -18.80
C GLU A 237 -33.67 3.69 -18.53
N HIS A 238 -32.76 4.63 -18.25
CA HIS A 238 -33.12 6.07 -18.31
C HIS A 238 -33.06 6.60 -19.75
N ARG A 239 -33.89 6.01 -20.61
CA ARG A 239 -34.30 6.69 -21.84
C ARG A 239 -35.30 7.76 -21.44
N ASP A 240 -34.96 9.01 -21.75
CA ASP A 240 -35.89 10.14 -21.84
C ASP A 240 -37.05 9.74 -22.76
N CYS A 241 -38.12 9.19 -22.18
CA CYS A 241 -39.19 8.59 -22.95
C CYS A 241 -40.13 9.69 -23.43
N GLU A 242 -40.58 9.62 -24.68
CA GLU A 242 -41.35 10.70 -25.31
C GLU A 242 -42.69 11.05 -24.62
N ASN A 243 -43.11 10.25 -23.62
CA ASN A 243 -44.26 10.53 -22.76
C ASN A 243 -44.19 9.74 -21.43
N PRO A 244 -43.50 10.25 -20.38
CA PRO A 244 -43.56 9.65 -19.05
C PRO A 244 -44.97 9.85 -18.48
N HIS A 245 -45.54 8.81 -17.89
CA HIS A 245 -46.98 8.74 -17.59
C HIS A 245 -47.29 8.03 -16.27
N ILE A 246 -46.27 7.74 -15.46
CA ILE A 246 -46.41 7.32 -14.07
C ILE A 246 -46.01 8.51 -13.18
N LYS A 247 -46.87 8.92 -12.26
CA LYS A 247 -46.62 10.09 -11.39
C LYS A 247 -46.13 9.63 -10.02
N GLY A 248 -44.93 10.04 -9.60
CA GLY A 248 -44.42 9.87 -8.24
C GLY A 248 -44.67 11.12 -7.38
N ASN A 249 -45.02 10.93 -6.10
CA ASN A 249 -45.04 11.98 -5.08
C ASN A 249 -44.88 11.41 -3.66
N HIS A 250 -44.54 12.27 -2.70
CA HIS A 250 -44.63 11.97 -1.28
C HIS A 250 -46.07 12.01 -0.79
N SER A 251 -46.48 11.06 0.04
CA SER A 251 -47.76 11.08 0.75
C SER A 251 -47.75 12.08 1.91
N SER A 252 -48.92 12.40 2.45
CA SER A 252 -49.05 13.23 3.67
C SER A 252 -48.44 12.57 4.94
N ASN A 253 -48.00 11.32 4.86
CA ASN A 253 -47.30 10.60 5.92
C ASN A 253 -45.84 10.26 5.56
N GLY A 254 -45.31 10.81 4.46
CA GLY A 254 -43.91 10.66 4.05
C GLY A 254 -43.59 9.43 3.19
N ASP A 255 -44.57 8.63 2.78
CA ASP A 255 -44.33 7.49 1.89
C ASP A 255 -44.13 7.96 0.45
N LEU A 256 -43.13 7.40 -0.25
CA LEU A 256 -43.03 7.49 -1.70
C LEU A 256 -44.16 6.66 -2.36
N ILE A 257 -45.07 7.32 -3.07
CA ILE A 257 -46.20 6.66 -3.76
C ILE A 257 -46.24 7.01 -5.25
N TYR A 258 -46.48 6.01 -6.10
CA TYR A 258 -46.66 6.23 -7.55
C TYR A 258 -48.07 5.93 -8.02
N HIS A 259 -48.49 6.64 -9.06
CA HIS A 259 -49.82 6.61 -9.64
C HIS A 259 -49.77 6.30 -11.14
N THR A 260 -50.50 5.28 -11.57
CA THR A 260 -50.72 4.87 -12.97
C THR A 260 -51.90 5.61 -13.60
N PRO A 261 -51.98 5.81 -14.93
CA PRO A 261 -53.11 6.49 -15.58
C PRO A 261 -54.49 5.90 -15.26
N ASP A 262 -54.59 4.57 -15.12
CA ASP A 262 -55.84 3.88 -14.74
C ASP A 262 -56.20 3.98 -13.24
N GLY A 263 -55.36 4.63 -12.42
CA GLY A 263 -55.52 4.71 -10.96
C GLY A 263 -56.45 5.84 -10.53
N GLN A 264 -57.31 5.58 -9.54
CA GLN A 264 -58.40 6.48 -9.12
C GLN A 264 -57.95 7.91 -8.76
N TYR A 265 -56.71 8.07 -8.30
CA TYR A 265 -56.14 9.35 -7.88
C TYR A 265 -55.27 10.04 -8.94
N TYR A 266 -55.02 9.43 -10.10
CA TYR A 266 -54.01 9.88 -11.07
C TYR A 266 -54.16 11.35 -11.49
N ASP A 267 -55.37 11.78 -11.87
CA ASP A 267 -55.64 13.17 -12.28
C ASP A 267 -55.54 14.19 -11.13
N GLN A 268 -55.66 13.73 -9.89
CA GLN A 268 -55.59 14.58 -8.68
C GLN A 268 -54.16 14.70 -8.16
N THR A 269 -53.31 13.70 -8.42
CA THR A 269 -51.88 13.75 -8.09
C THR A 269 -51.16 14.80 -8.92
N LYS A 270 -50.61 15.79 -8.22
CA LYS A 270 -49.51 16.61 -8.72
C LYS A 270 -48.23 15.77 -8.59
N ALA A 271 -47.58 15.49 -9.71
CA ALA A 271 -46.28 14.82 -9.72
C ALA A 271 -45.21 15.70 -9.07
N GLU A 272 -44.31 15.05 -8.36
CA GLU A 272 -43.00 15.56 -7.93
C GLU A 272 -41.91 14.93 -8.80
N GLU A 273 -42.09 13.66 -9.18
CA GLU A 273 -41.25 12.89 -10.10
C GLU A 273 -42.14 12.18 -11.15
N MET A 274 -41.59 11.85 -12.31
CA MET A 274 -42.30 11.27 -13.45
C MET A 274 -41.52 10.08 -14.02
N PHE A 275 -42.15 8.91 -14.09
CA PHE A 275 -41.54 7.68 -14.59
C PHE A 275 -42.18 7.22 -15.90
N CYS A 276 -41.40 6.48 -16.69
CA CYS A 276 -41.79 5.82 -17.92
C CYS A 276 -42.48 4.47 -17.67
N THR A 277 -42.17 3.78 -16.56
CA THR A 277 -42.78 2.49 -16.20
C THR A 277 -43.15 2.36 -14.71
N GLU A 278 -43.99 1.36 -14.37
CA GLU A 278 -44.25 1.00 -12.96
C GLU A 278 -43.04 0.38 -12.26
N GLN A 279 -42.15 -0.27 -13.00
CA GLN A 279 -40.96 -0.96 -12.44
C GLN A 279 -39.90 0.06 -12.02
N GLU A 280 -39.59 1.01 -12.89
CA GLU A 280 -38.72 2.17 -12.64
C GLU A 280 -39.14 2.92 -11.36
N ALA A 281 -40.45 3.17 -11.18
CA ALA A 281 -40.97 3.76 -9.96
C ALA A 281 -40.70 2.90 -8.71
N GLN A 282 -40.84 1.58 -8.81
CA GLN A 282 -40.58 0.64 -7.71
C GLN A 282 -39.09 0.53 -7.35
N GLU A 283 -38.22 0.56 -8.36
CA GLU A 283 -36.75 0.56 -8.18
C GLU A 283 -36.26 1.89 -7.59
N SER A 284 -36.90 3.01 -7.94
CA SER A 284 -36.77 4.30 -7.25
C SER A 284 -37.45 4.36 -5.86
N GLY A 285 -37.93 3.23 -5.33
CA GLY A 285 -38.46 3.10 -3.97
C GLY A 285 -39.92 3.52 -3.78
N TYR A 286 -40.64 3.91 -4.84
CA TYR A 286 -42.06 4.27 -4.76
C TYR A 286 -42.93 3.00 -4.74
N ARG A 287 -43.85 2.91 -3.77
CA ARG A 287 -44.86 1.84 -3.74
C ARG A 287 -46.11 2.25 -4.53
N LYS A 288 -46.80 1.30 -5.16
CA LYS A 288 -48.06 1.59 -5.89
C LYS A 288 -49.09 2.21 -4.96
N SER A 289 -49.74 3.27 -5.42
CA SER A 289 -50.87 3.88 -4.72
C SER A 289 -51.97 2.85 -4.46
N GLN A 290 -52.65 2.97 -3.32
CA GLN A 290 -53.61 1.98 -2.84
C GLN A 290 -55.03 2.53 -2.99
N ARG A 291 -55.80 1.91 -3.91
CA ARG A 291 -57.04 2.39 -4.57
C ARG A 291 -56.78 3.31 -5.76
#